data_AF-A0A847FS66-F1
#
_entry.id   AF-A0A847FS66-F1
#
_cell.length_a   1.000
_cell.length_b   1.000
_cell.length_c   1.000
_cell.angle_alpha   90.00
_cell.angle_beta   90.00
_cell.angle_gamma   90.00
#
_symmetry.space_group_name_H-M   'P 1'
#
loop_
_entity.id
_entity.type
_entity.pdbx_description
1 polymer ?
#
loop_
_entity_poly.entity_id
_entity_poly.type
_entity_poly.pdbx_seq_one_letter_code
_entity_poly.pdbx_strand_id
1 'polypeptide(L)'
;MRHAEAIGERIVALGGEPTSQPATITLGKTTREMLGNDREQERQAIDLYGEIIEAARRVRDDETMRLFQRILIDEQAHHRMSRSYWPRADPRPQAFTSSRPQQVGCAGPSRDPQGHRPASLVPGTGAGD
;
A
#
# COMPACT_ATOMS: atom_id res chain seq x y z
N MET A 1 -3.41 -5.93 12.99
CA MET A 1 -2.39 -6.30 14.02
C MET A 1 -2.89 -6.11 15.46
N ARG A 2 -3.17 -4.89 15.93
CA ARG A 2 -3.65 -4.64 17.33
C ARG A 2 -4.84 -5.51 17.77
N HIS A 3 -5.70 -5.93 16.84
CA HIS A 3 -6.81 -6.84 17.13
C HIS A 3 -6.34 -8.26 17.51
N ALA A 4 -5.36 -8.81 16.78
CA ALA A 4 -4.83 -10.15 17.06
C ALA A 4 -4.11 -10.21 18.42
N GLU A 5 -3.41 -9.13 18.78
CA GLU A 5 -2.81 -8.92 20.10
C GLU A 5 -3.87 -8.95 21.20
N ALA A 6 -4.89 -8.09 21.14
CA ALA A 6 -5.95 -8.02 22.14
C ALA A 6 -6.81 -9.30 22.22
N ILE A 7 -7.02 -10.00 21.11
CA ILE A 7 -7.68 -11.32 21.09
C ILE A 7 -6.78 -12.37 21.75
N GLY A 8 -5.47 -12.36 21.47
CA GLY A 8 -4.50 -13.27 22.08
C GLY A 8 -4.41 -13.10 23.60
N GLU A 9 -4.31 -11.85 24.08
CA GLU A 9 -4.36 -11.52 25.51
C GLU A 9 -5.65 -12.05 26.16
N ARG A 10 -6.81 -11.89 25.48
CA ARG A 10 -8.09 -12.37 26.01
C ARG A 10 -8.17 -13.91 26.07
N ILE A 11 -7.62 -14.61 25.08
CA ILE A 11 -7.53 -16.08 25.09
C ILE A 11 -6.69 -16.56 26.28
N VAL A 12 -5.54 -15.93 26.53
CA VAL A 12 -4.68 -16.25 27.68
C VAL A 12 -5.38 -15.96 29.01
N ALA A 13 -6.10 -14.84 29.12
CA ALA A 13 -6.88 -14.49 30.32
C ALA A 13 -8.00 -15.51 30.63
N LEU A 14 -8.52 -16.19 29.61
CA LEU A 14 -9.50 -17.29 29.73
C LEU A 14 -8.85 -18.67 29.94
N GLY A 15 -7.51 -18.74 30.06
CA GLY A 15 -6.75 -19.98 30.26
C GLY A 15 -6.50 -20.80 29.00
N GLY A 16 -6.72 -20.23 27.81
CA GLY A 16 -6.42 -20.85 26.52
C GLY A 16 -5.04 -20.50 25.97
N GLU A 17 -4.63 -21.22 24.92
CA GLU A 17 -3.41 -20.94 24.16
C GLU A 17 -3.77 -20.29 22.80
N PRO A 18 -3.30 -19.06 22.51
CA PRO A 18 -3.60 -18.39 21.25
C PRO A 18 -2.76 -18.96 20.10
N THR A 19 -3.37 -19.18 18.93
CA THR A 19 -2.62 -19.60 17.74
C THR A 19 -1.77 -18.47 17.17
N SER A 20 -0.55 -18.82 16.74
CA SER A 20 0.34 -17.96 15.96
C SER A 20 0.34 -18.30 14.47
N GLN A 21 -0.38 -19.35 14.05
CA GLN A 21 -0.47 -19.76 12.64
C GLN A 21 -1.58 -18.97 11.93
N PRO A 22 -1.25 -18.18 10.89
CA PRO A 22 -2.25 -17.48 10.09
C PRO A 22 -3.04 -18.44 9.21
N ALA A 23 -4.26 -18.05 8.85
CA ALA A 23 -5.04 -18.73 7.82
C ALA A 23 -4.38 -18.61 6.43
N THR A 24 -4.78 -19.48 5.49
CA THR A 24 -4.26 -19.50 4.12
C THR A 24 -4.47 -18.15 3.42
N ILE A 25 -3.37 -17.50 3.02
CA ILE A 25 -3.40 -16.19 2.36
C ILE A 25 -3.76 -16.37 0.87
N THR A 26 -4.86 -15.73 0.43
CA THR A 26 -5.28 -15.74 -0.98
C THR A 26 -4.82 -14.47 -1.69
N LEU A 27 -3.73 -14.58 -2.46
CA LEU A 27 -3.16 -13.47 -3.21
C LEU A 27 -3.86 -13.29 -4.57
N GLY A 28 -4.50 -12.13 -4.76
CA GLY A 28 -5.01 -11.71 -6.07
C GLY A 28 -3.89 -11.32 -7.05
N LYS A 29 -4.08 -11.60 -8.34
CA LYS A 29 -3.13 -11.24 -9.41
C LYS A 29 -3.31 -9.79 -9.89
N THR A 30 -4.44 -9.17 -9.58
CA THR A 30 -4.75 -7.78 -9.91
C THR A 30 -5.17 -7.01 -8.66
N THR A 31 -5.00 -5.68 -8.66
CA THR A 31 -5.46 -4.81 -7.57
C THR A 31 -6.95 -4.95 -7.28
N ARG A 32 -7.77 -5.26 -8.31
CA ARG A 32 -9.21 -5.54 -8.15
C ARG A 32 -9.45 -6.85 -7.39
N GLU A 33 -8.70 -7.90 -7.69
CA GLU A 33 -8.79 -9.16 -6.95
C GLU A 33 -8.33 -8.99 -5.50
N MET A 34 -7.21 -8.29 -5.26
CA MET A 34 -6.71 -8.00 -3.90
C MET A 34 -7.78 -7.27 -3.07
N LEU A 35 -8.27 -6.11 -3.54
CA LEU A 35 -9.32 -5.36 -2.85
C LEU A 35 -10.65 -6.14 -2.70
N GLY A 36 -10.89 -7.14 -3.56
CA GLY A 36 -12.06 -8.01 -3.49
C GLY A 36 -11.90 -9.06 -2.39
N ASN A 37 -10.74 -9.70 -2.32
CA ASN A 37 -10.37 -10.65 -1.28
C ASN A 37 -10.33 -9.97 0.09
N ASP A 38 -9.74 -8.77 0.19
CA ASP A 38 -9.68 -8.00 1.43
C ASP A 38 -11.11 -7.70 1.90
N ARG A 39 -11.96 -7.16 1.02
CA ARG A 39 -13.34 -6.82 1.36
C ARG A 39 -14.20 -8.02 1.79
N GLU A 40 -13.97 -9.19 1.20
CA GLU A 40 -14.66 -10.42 1.60
C GLU A 40 -14.15 -10.95 2.95
N GLN A 41 -12.85 -10.82 3.25
CA GLN A 41 -12.31 -11.11 4.59
C GLN A 41 -12.91 -10.19 5.66
N GLU A 42 -13.00 -8.87 5.41
CA GLU A 42 -13.66 -7.94 6.32
C GLU A 42 -15.14 -8.32 6.56
N ARG A 43 -15.85 -8.76 5.51
CA ARG A 43 -17.25 -9.22 5.62
C ARG A 43 -17.36 -10.47 6.50
N GLN A 44 -16.48 -11.45 6.31
CA GLN A 44 -16.45 -12.67 7.12
C GLN A 44 -16.06 -12.40 8.58
N ALA A 45 -15.15 -11.46 8.82
CA ALA A 45 -14.78 -11.01 10.17
C ALA A 45 -15.96 -10.33 10.88
N ILE A 46 -16.70 -9.46 10.19
CA ILE A 46 -17.93 -8.82 10.71
C ILE A 46 -18.97 -9.86 11.14
N ASP A 47 -19.23 -10.86 10.30
CA ASP A 47 -20.18 -11.94 10.61
C ASP A 47 -19.74 -12.74 11.84
N LEU A 48 -18.49 -13.25 11.84
CA LEU A 48 -17.91 -14.05 12.93
C LEU A 48 -17.87 -13.28 14.26
N TYR A 49 -17.47 -12.01 14.24
CA TYR A 49 -17.39 -11.21 15.46
C TYR A 49 -18.77 -10.87 16.02
N GLY A 50 -19.80 -10.78 15.16
CA GLY A 50 -21.20 -10.75 15.58
C GLY A 50 -21.61 -12.01 16.34
N GLU A 51 -21.26 -13.21 15.84
CA GLU A 51 -21.54 -14.48 16.51
C GLU A 51 -20.83 -14.58 17.87
N ILE A 52 -19.56 -14.15 17.95
CA ILE A 52 -18.78 -14.15 19.21
C ILE A 52 -19.41 -13.20 20.25
N ILE A 53 -19.92 -12.02 19.85
CA ILE A 53 -20.64 -11.10 20.74
C ILE A 53 -21.87 -11.76 21.34
N GLU A 54 -22.66 -12.47 20.54
CA GLU A 54 -23.85 -13.19 21.04
C GLU A 54 -23.48 -14.41 21.91
N ALA A 55 -22.39 -15.12 21.60
CA ALA A 55 -21.86 -16.19 22.44
C ALA A 55 -21.40 -15.65 23.81
N ALA A 56 -20.61 -14.58 23.84
CA ALA A 56 -20.14 -13.91 25.05
C ALA A 56 -21.32 -13.41 25.91
N ARG A 57 -22.35 -12.81 25.28
CA ARG A 57 -23.58 -12.39 25.97
C ARG A 57 -24.30 -13.56 26.65
N ARG A 58 -24.42 -14.72 25.99
CA ARG A 58 -25.09 -15.92 26.56
C ARG A 58 -24.40 -16.43 27.83
N VAL A 59 -23.07 -16.38 27.88
CA VAL A 59 -22.27 -16.80 29.05
C VAL A 59 -22.00 -15.66 30.06
N ARG A 60 -22.54 -14.45 29.81
CA ARG A 60 -22.33 -13.23 30.61
C ARG A 60 -20.86 -12.78 30.70
N ASP A 61 -20.09 -13.01 29.63
CA ASP A 61 -18.74 -12.47 29.50
C ASP A 61 -18.78 -11.05 28.90
N ASP A 62 -18.96 -10.07 29.79
CA ASP A 62 -18.99 -8.65 29.46
C ASP A 62 -17.68 -8.12 28.85
N GLU A 63 -16.54 -8.73 29.20
CA GLU A 63 -15.22 -8.24 28.78
C GLU A 63 -14.93 -8.67 27.33
N THR A 64 -15.16 -9.96 27.02
CA THR A 64 -15.12 -10.46 25.64
C THR A 64 -16.16 -9.75 24.78
N MET A 65 -17.38 -9.53 25.29
CA MET A 65 -18.41 -8.79 24.55
C MET A 65 -17.93 -7.39 24.16
N ARG A 66 -17.37 -6.61 25.10
CA ARG A 66 -16.86 -5.25 24.83
C ARG A 66 -15.64 -5.25 23.90
N LEU A 67 -14.75 -6.23 24.03
CA LEU A 67 -13.60 -6.40 23.14
C LEU A 67 -14.06 -6.57 21.69
N PHE A 68 -14.93 -7.54 21.42
CA PHE A 68 -15.41 -7.81 20.06
C PHE A 68 -16.33 -6.72 19.52
N GLN A 69 -17.10 -6.02 20.37
CA GLN A 69 -17.85 -4.81 19.93
C GLN A 69 -16.93 -3.72 19.38
N ARG A 70 -15.79 -3.47 20.03
CA ARG A 70 -14.79 -2.51 19.54
C ARG A 70 -14.17 -2.96 18.21
N ILE A 71 -13.75 -4.21 18.12
CA ILE A 71 -13.15 -4.76 16.89
C ILE A 71 -14.16 -4.71 15.73
N LEU A 72 -15.42 -5.09 15.98
CA LEU A 72 -16.51 -5.04 14.99
C LEU A 72 -16.73 -3.62 14.41
N ILE A 73 -16.55 -2.56 15.20
CA ILE A 73 -16.63 -1.17 14.71
C ILE A 73 -15.47 -0.86 13.75
N ASP A 74 -14.26 -1.34 14.06
CA ASP A 74 -13.07 -1.20 13.22
C ASP A 74 -13.25 -1.94 11.89
N GLU A 75 -13.65 -3.22 11.89
CA GLU A 75 -13.82 -3.99 10.64
C GLU A 75 -14.96 -3.44 9.78
N GLN A 76 -16.03 -2.93 10.39
CA GLN A 76 -17.05 -2.18 9.66
C GLN A 76 -16.49 -0.89 9.03
N ALA A 77 -15.55 -0.22 9.67
CA ALA A 77 -14.86 0.95 9.10
C ALA A 77 -13.91 0.53 7.97
N HIS A 78 -13.17 -0.58 8.10
CA HIS A 78 -12.36 -1.16 7.05
C HIS A 78 -13.21 -1.57 5.83
N HIS A 79 -14.29 -2.34 6.02
CA HIS A 79 -15.22 -2.70 4.94
C HIS A 79 -15.84 -1.47 4.24
N ARG A 80 -16.16 -0.40 4.99
CA ARG A 80 -16.60 0.89 4.41
C ARG A 80 -15.49 1.62 3.67
N MET A 81 -14.25 1.57 4.15
CA MET A 81 -13.07 2.15 3.51
C MET A 81 -12.73 1.43 2.21
N SER A 82 -12.74 0.10 2.18
CA SER A 82 -12.53 -0.69 0.95
C SER A 82 -13.52 -0.33 -0.16
N ARG A 83 -14.74 0.16 0.19
CA ARG A 83 -15.72 0.67 -0.78
C ARG A 83 -15.33 2.03 -1.41
N SER A 84 -14.49 2.86 -0.79
CA SER A 84 -14.01 4.11 -1.42
C SER A 84 -12.87 3.86 -2.41
N TYR A 85 -12.04 2.85 -2.17
CA TYR A 85 -10.96 2.42 -3.06
C TYR A 85 -11.40 1.43 -4.15
N TRP A 86 -12.54 0.75 -3.95
CA TRP A 86 -13.10 -0.14 -4.97
C TRP A 86 -13.40 0.62 -6.27
N PRO A 87 -12.83 0.21 -7.42
CA PRO A 87 -13.10 0.89 -8.68
C PRO A 87 -14.58 0.76 -9.03
N ARG A 88 -15.30 1.90 -9.00
CA ARG A 88 -16.53 2.06 -9.79
C ARG A 88 -16.21 1.67 -11.23
N ALA A 89 -17.18 1.12 -11.96
CA ALA A 89 -16.97 0.51 -13.27
C ALA A 89 -16.46 1.50 -14.35
N ASP A 90 -15.16 1.74 -14.35
CA ASP A 90 -14.39 2.50 -15.33
C ASP A 90 -13.08 1.73 -15.56
N PRO A 91 -12.88 1.07 -16.72
CA PRO A 91 -11.80 0.11 -16.94
C PRO A 91 -10.50 0.79 -17.38
N ARG A 92 -10.19 1.97 -16.87
CA ARG A 92 -8.93 2.64 -17.20
C ARG A 92 -7.76 1.74 -16.76
N PRO A 93 -6.85 1.37 -17.68
CA PRO A 93 -5.73 0.52 -17.33
C PRO A 93 -4.89 1.25 -16.29
N GLN A 94 -4.63 0.58 -15.17
CA GLN A 94 -3.70 1.02 -14.13
C GLN A 94 -2.28 0.92 -14.70
N ALA A 95 -1.95 1.84 -15.61
CA ALA A 95 -0.59 2.04 -16.07
C ALA A 95 0.21 2.53 -14.86
N PHE A 96 0.91 1.59 -14.21
CA PHE A 96 2.05 1.92 -13.37
C PHE A 96 3.12 2.53 -14.28
N THR A 97 2.97 3.82 -14.59
CA THR A 97 4.04 4.59 -15.20
C THR A 97 5.12 4.69 -14.13
N SER A 98 6.10 3.81 -14.21
CA SER A 98 7.43 4.05 -13.68
C SER A 98 7.97 5.28 -14.39
N SER A 99 7.61 6.45 -13.88
CA SER A 99 8.11 7.75 -14.30
C SER A 99 9.62 7.70 -14.12
N ARG A 100 10.34 7.38 -15.20
CA ARG A 100 11.80 7.37 -15.26
C ARG A 100 12.25 8.69 -14.64
N PRO A 101 13.12 8.71 -13.62
CA PRO A 101 13.77 9.96 -13.26
C PRO A 101 14.47 10.45 -14.53
N GLN A 102 14.14 11.65 -14.98
CA GLN A 102 14.90 12.28 -16.06
C GLN A 102 16.34 12.32 -15.59
N GLN A 103 17.27 11.76 -16.38
CA GLN A 103 18.68 11.94 -16.11
C GLN A 103 18.96 13.44 -16.25
N VAL A 104 19.14 14.10 -15.10
CA VAL A 104 19.62 15.48 -15.03
C VAL A 104 21.01 15.51 -15.62
N GLY A 105 21.09 15.95 -16.89
CA GLY A 105 22.36 16.15 -17.56
C GLY A 105 23.13 17.26 -16.84
N CYS A 106 24.33 16.95 -16.37
CA CYS A 106 25.23 17.93 -15.77
C CYS A 106 25.73 18.91 -16.86
N ALA A 107 24.97 19.96 -17.14
CA ALA A 107 25.40 21.06 -17.97
C ALA A 107 26.48 21.87 -17.23
N GLY A 108 27.71 21.82 -17.72
CA GLY A 108 28.80 22.68 -17.24
C GLY A 108 28.54 24.17 -17.56
N PRO A 109 29.17 25.10 -16.83
CA PRO A 109 28.84 26.52 -16.92
C PRO A 109 29.17 27.14 -18.28
N SER A 110 28.26 27.99 -18.71
CA SER A 110 28.32 28.83 -19.91
C SER A 110 29.54 29.76 -19.95
N ARG A 111 30.00 30.08 -21.16
CA ARG A 111 30.76 31.30 -21.46
C ARG A 111 30.00 32.14 -22.48
N ASP A 112 29.87 33.42 -22.17
CA ASP A 112 29.06 34.39 -22.91
C ASP A 112 29.65 34.79 -24.28
N PRO A 113 28.82 35.38 -25.17
CA PRO A 113 29.18 35.65 -26.56
C PRO A 113 29.73 37.07 -26.82
N GLN A 114 30.26 37.24 -28.05
CA GLN A 114 30.65 38.49 -28.72
C GLN A 114 32.03 39.10 -28.38
N GLY A 115 32.80 39.47 -29.42
CA GLY A 115 33.87 40.48 -29.31
C GLY A 115 35.21 40.19 -30.02
N HIS A 116 35.36 40.74 -31.23
CA HIS A 116 36.63 41.16 -31.87
C HIS A 116 37.65 40.13 -32.47
N ARG A 117 37.91 40.34 -33.77
CA ARG A 117 39.18 40.07 -34.50
C ARG A 117 40.14 41.27 -34.30
N PRO A 118 41.47 41.20 -34.50
CA PRO A 118 42.21 40.58 -35.63
C PRO A 118 43.35 39.61 -35.16
N ALA A 119 44.41 39.21 -35.89
CA ALA A 119 45.02 39.72 -37.13
C ALA A 119 45.87 38.67 -37.94
N SER A 120 46.67 39.20 -38.86
CA SER A 120 47.84 38.70 -39.62
C SER A 120 48.91 37.94 -38.79
N LEU A 121 49.80 37.09 -39.35
CA LEU A 121 50.58 37.21 -40.60
C LEU A 121 51.05 35.82 -41.15
N VAL A 122 51.61 35.80 -42.37
CA VAL A 122 52.00 34.65 -43.25
C VAL A 122 53.53 34.31 -43.12
N PRO A 123 54.21 33.46 -43.96
CA PRO A 123 53.84 32.28 -44.80
C PRO A 123 54.87 31.10 -44.76
N GLY A 124 54.67 30.07 -45.61
CA GLY A 124 55.70 29.14 -46.13
C GLY A 124 55.60 27.69 -45.61
N THR A 125 55.92 26.62 -46.33
CA THR A 125 56.37 26.31 -47.72
C THR A 125 55.92 24.84 -47.96
N GLY A 126 55.51 24.31 -49.12
CA GLY A 126 56.07 24.37 -50.47
C GLY A 126 56.39 22.93 -50.94
N ALA A 127 56.00 22.54 -52.17
CA ALA A 127 56.11 21.20 -52.79
C ALA A 127 55.28 20.07 -52.13
N GLY A 128 54.82 19.04 -52.85
CA GLY A 128 54.92 18.71 -54.29
C GLY A 128 54.29 17.33 -54.56
N ASP A 129 54.19 16.94 -55.83
CA ASP A 129 53.65 15.63 -56.28
C ASP A 129 54.42 14.40 -55.78
#